data_AF-A0A7Y5M906-F1
#
_entry.id   AF-A0A7Y5M906-F1
#
_cell.length_a   1.000
_cell.length_b   1.000
_cell.length_c   1.000
_cell.angle_alpha   90.00
_cell.angle_beta   90.00
_cell.angle_gamma   90.00
#
_symmetry.space_group_name_H-M   'P 1'
#
loop_
_entity.id
_entity.type
_entity.pdbx_description
1 polymer ?
#
loop_
_entity_poly.entity_id
_entity_poly.type
_entity_poly.pdbx_seq_one_letter_code
_entity_poly.pdbx_strand_id
1 'polypeptide(L)'
;MSLRIYNTLSRALEDFSPIEPGRVRMYVCGMTVYDLCHLGHARSMVAFDVVQRWLRASGYAVTYVRNITDIDDKIIKRAVENGETIRGLTDRMIAALHQDADALGIQRPDHEPRATEYVPQMLAMIGQLEGKGLAYQAGNGDVNYAVRKFPGYGKLSGKSLDELQAGERVAVQEGKGDPLDFVLWKSAKPAEPAEVKWPSRWGEGRPGWHIECSAMGCELLGQSFDIHGGGADLQFPHHENEIAQSEGANGQPFARFWMHNGFINVDNEKMSKSLGNFFTIRDVLKEYDAETVRFFVVRSHYRSPLNYSDMHLDDARAALKRLYTALSLVAPAEVAIEWTEPHAARFRAAMDEDFGTPEAVAVLFDLAGEVNRSQSAQAAGLLKALGGCLGLLQGDPQAFLQAGAGFDEAAIQAQIAARAAAKAAKNFAEADRIRNELLAAGIVLKDSPTGTTWEAAQ
;
A
#
# COMPACT_ATOMS: atom_id res chain seq x y z
N MET A 1 -7.79 -22.93 -6.97
CA MET A 1 -6.92 -23.18 -8.14
C MET A 1 -5.50 -23.00 -7.64
N SER A 2 -4.46 -23.01 -8.48
CA SER A 2 -3.17 -22.43 -8.06
C SER A 2 -3.21 -20.92 -8.27
N LEU A 3 -2.52 -20.16 -7.41
CA LEU A 3 -2.37 -18.71 -7.55
C LEU A 3 -1.75 -18.37 -8.91
N ARG A 4 -2.33 -17.40 -9.60
CA ARG A 4 -1.78 -16.76 -10.80
C ARG A 4 -1.53 -15.29 -10.52
N ILE A 5 -0.43 -14.76 -11.03
CA ILE A 5 -0.02 -13.37 -10.81
C ILE A 5 0.27 -12.74 -12.17
N TYR A 6 -0.19 -11.50 -12.38
CA TYR A 6 0.20 -10.76 -13.56
C TYR A 6 1.64 -10.29 -13.42
N ASN A 7 2.49 -10.82 -14.28
CA ASN A 7 3.90 -10.48 -14.31
C ASN A 7 4.13 -9.33 -15.29
N THR A 8 4.59 -8.19 -14.78
CA THR A 8 4.85 -7.00 -15.62
C THR A 8 5.91 -7.29 -16.68
N LEU A 9 6.87 -8.17 -16.39
CA LEU A 9 7.94 -8.52 -17.31
C LEU A 9 7.42 -9.23 -18.57
N SER A 10 6.50 -10.19 -18.41
CA SER A 10 5.89 -10.93 -19.54
C SER A 10 4.62 -10.28 -20.10
N ARG A 11 4.00 -9.38 -19.33
CA ARG A 11 2.69 -8.77 -19.61
C ARG A 11 1.56 -9.80 -19.69
N ALA A 12 1.67 -10.87 -18.90
CA ALA A 12 0.69 -11.94 -18.87
C ALA A 12 0.40 -12.38 -17.42
N LEU A 13 -0.76 -13.02 -17.25
CA LEU A 13 -1.04 -13.82 -16.06
C LEU A 13 -0.25 -15.12 -16.16
N GLU A 14 0.52 -15.42 -15.13
CA GLU A 14 1.36 -16.62 -15.04
C GLU A 14 1.06 -17.39 -13.77
N ASP A 15 1.17 -18.73 -13.82
CA ASP A 15 1.06 -19.58 -12.64
C ASP A 15 2.21 -19.28 -11.67
N PHE A 16 1.86 -18.98 -10.42
CA PHE A 16 2.84 -18.70 -9.38
C PHE A 16 3.34 -19.99 -8.73
N SER A 17 4.65 -20.14 -8.71
CA SER A 17 5.36 -21.16 -7.93
C SER A 17 6.60 -20.52 -7.31
N PRO A 18 6.80 -20.62 -5.99
CA PRO A 18 8.01 -20.07 -5.37
C PRO A 18 9.27 -20.83 -5.82
N ILE A 19 10.42 -20.17 -5.72
CA ILE A 19 11.76 -20.75 -5.95
C ILE A 19 12.02 -21.86 -4.94
N GLU A 20 11.69 -21.63 -3.67
CA GLU A 20 11.73 -22.64 -2.61
C GLU A 20 10.30 -23.08 -2.26
N PRO A 21 9.93 -24.36 -2.42
CA PRO A 21 8.57 -24.82 -2.13
C PRO A 21 8.07 -24.39 -0.74
N GLY A 22 6.93 -23.73 -0.70
CA GLY A 22 6.31 -23.26 0.54
C GLY A 22 6.87 -21.96 1.12
N ARG A 23 7.89 -21.35 0.52
CA ARG A 23 8.46 -20.08 0.98
C ARG A 23 8.41 -18.99 -0.08
N VAL A 24 7.97 -17.79 0.27
CA VAL A 24 7.88 -16.66 -0.67
C VAL A 24 8.72 -15.50 -0.15
N ARG A 25 9.69 -15.08 -0.95
CA ARG A 25 10.53 -13.90 -0.69
C ARG A 25 10.03 -12.75 -1.54
N MET A 26 9.53 -11.71 -0.88
CA MET A 26 8.89 -10.56 -1.50
C MET A 26 9.60 -9.27 -1.11
N TYR A 27 9.99 -8.46 -2.09
CA TYR A 27 10.50 -7.11 -1.89
C TYR A 27 9.50 -6.10 -2.48
N VAL A 28 9.21 -5.02 -1.76
CA VAL A 28 8.42 -3.90 -2.29
C VAL A 28 9.14 -2.60 -1.99
N CYS A 29 9.37 -1.77 -3.01
CA CYS A 29 9.99 -0.45 -2.81
C CYS A 29 9.11 0.41 -1.89
N GLY A 30 9.72 0.91 -0.80
CA GLY A 30 9.03 1.74 0.17
C GLY A 30 9.15 3.23 -0.08
N MET A 31 9.11 4.03 0.99
CA MET A 31 8.87 5.46 0.90
C MET A 31 10.15 6.27 1.14
N THR A 32 10.30 7.37 0.39
CA THR A 32 11.26 8.44 0.71
C THR A 32 10.71 9.29 1.84
N VAL A 33 11.32 9.22 3.02
CA VAL A 33 10.77 9.78 4.27
C VAL A 33 11.16 11.25 4.51
N TYR A 34 10.80 12.11 3.56
CA TYR A 34 11.00 13.57 3.66
C TYR A 34 9.73 14.36 4.02
N ASP A 35 8.57 13.70 3.96
CA ASP A 35 7.24 14.31 4.16
C ASP A 35 6.20 13.24 4.53
N LEU A 36 4.99 13.69 4.89
CA LEU A 36 3.85 12.82 5.17
C LEU A 36 3.40 12.00 3.96
N CYS A 37 2.87 10.81 4.22
CA CYS A 37 2.33 9.95 3.18
C CYS A 37 0.99 10.45 2.64
N HIS A 38 0.74 10.18 1.36
CA HIS A 38 -0.51 10.51 0.68
C HIS A 38 -1.26 9.27 0.23
N LEU A 39 -2.47 9.46 -0.29
CA LEU A 39 -3.31 8.35 -0.72
C LEU A 39 -2.64 7.44 -1.77
N GLY A 40 -1.79 7.97 -2.63
CA GLY A 40 -0.99 7.16 -3.56
C GLY A 40 -0.10 6.14 -2.83
N HIS A 41 0.54 6.55 -1.74
CA HIS A 41 1.28 5.64 -0.86
C HIS A 41 0.34 4.65 -0.16
N ALA A 42 -0.81 5.11 0.34
CA ALA A 42 -1.81 4.23 0.95
C ALA A 42 -2.23 3.11 -0.01
N ARG A 43 -2.45 3.42 -1.29
CA ARG A 43 -2.82 2.41 -2.29
C ARG A 43 -1.73 1.36 -2.50
N SER A 44 -0.47 1.77 -2.60
CA SER A 44 0.64 0.80 -2.67
C SER A 44 0.72 -0.06 -1.41
N MET A 45 0.74 0.58 -0.23
CA MET A 45 0.88 -0.14 1.04
C MET A 45 -0.28 -1.11 1.28
N VAL A 46 -1.53 -0.72 1.00
CA VAL A 46 -2.71 -1.60 1.15
C VAL A 46 -2.70 -2.73 0.11
N ALA A 47 -2.33 -2.46 -1.14
CA ALA A 47 -2.24 -3.50 -2.17
C ALA A 47 -1.27 -4.61 -1.75
N PHE A 48 -0.05 -4.25 -1.33
CA PHE A 48 0.95 -5.24 -0.93
C PHE A 48 0.71 -5.84 0.46
N ASP A 49 -0.04 -5.16 1.33
CA ASP A 49 -0.60 -5.76 2.55
C ASP A 49 -1.60 -6.88 2.23
N VAL A 50 -2.50 -6.67 1.26
CA VAL A 50 -3.41 -7.72 0.78
C VAL A 50 -2.62 -8.90 0.19
N VAL A 51 -1.57 -8.62 -0.59
CA VAL A 51 -0.70 -9.67 -1.16
C VAL A 51 -0.06 -10.51 -0.06
N GLN A 52 0.61 -9.90 0.93
CA GLN A 52 1.23 -10.69 2.01
C GLN A 52 0.19 -11.48 2.82
N ARG A 53 -0.99 -10.90 3.08
CA ARG A 53 -2.05 -11.55 3.85
C ARG A 53 -2.58 -12.76 3.11
N TRP A 54 -2.80 -12.62 1.80
CA TRP A 54 -3.25 -13.73 0.96
C TRP A 54 -2.22 -14.85 0.84
N LEU A 55 -0.95 -14.51 0.63
CA LEU A 55 0.13 -15.51 0.57
C LEU A 55 0.23 -16.29 1.89
N ARG A 56 0.16 -15.61 3.05
CA ARG A 56 0.15 -16.26 4.36
C ARG A 56 -1.10 -17.11 4.59
N ALA A 57 -2.28 -16.60 4.22
CA ALA A 57 -3.56 -17.34 4.29
C ALA A 57 -3.57 -18.58 3.37
N SER A 58 -2.81 -18.55 2.28
CA SER A 58 -2.59 -19.67 1.35
C SER A 58 -1.56 -20.69 1.86
N GLY A 59 -1.00 -20.49 3.06
CA GLY A 59 -0.08 -21.42 3.72
C GLY A 59 1.41 -21.19 3.41
N TYR A 60 1.79 -20.10 2.74
CA TYR A 60 3.19 -19.78 2.50
C TYR A 60 3.88 -19.16 3.72
N ALA A 61 5.13 -19.57 3.96
CA ALA A 61 6.05 -18.83 4.80
C ALA A 61 6.61 -17.63 4.00
N VAL A 62 6.05 -16.45 4.23
CA VAL A 62 6.46 -15.22 3.54
C VAL A 62 7.56 -14.51 4.32
N THR A 63 8.63 -14.11 3.61
CA THR A 63 9.60 -13.09 4.04
C THR A 63 9.36 -11.85 3.20
N TYR A 64 8.77 -10.83 3.81
CA TYR A 64 8.42 -9.57 3.17
C TYR A 64 9.37 -8.45 3.61
N VAL A 65 10.04 -7.84 2.64
CA VAL A 65 10.93 -6.69 2.82
C VAL A 65 10.32 -5.46 2.17
N ARG A 66 10.32 -4.34 2.89
CA ARG A 66 10.00 -3.02 2.33
C ARG A 66 11.00 -2.00 2.84
N ASN A 67 11.79 -1.38 1.99
CA ASN A 67 12.81 -0.46 2.47
C ASN A 67 12.26 0.91 2.91
N ILE A 68 13.10 1.67 3.58
CA ILE A 68 12.92 3.10 3.82
C ILE A 68 14.08 3.81 3.13
N THR A 69 13.76 4.71 2.20
CA THR A 69 14.76 5.64 1.65
C THR A 69 14.89 6.81 2.61
N ASP A 70 15.92 6.76 3.45
CA ASP A 70 16.27 7.79 4.45
C ASP A 70 17.48 8.65 4.03
N ILE A 71 17.89 8.54 2.77
CA ILE A 71 18.88 9.42 2.14
C ILE A 71 18.47 9.72 0.69
N ASP A 72 18.23 11.00 0.36
CA ASP A 72 17.91 11.46 -0.99
C ASP A 72 18.07 12.99 -1.09
N ASP A 73 18.18 13.52 -2.30
CA ASP A 73 18.23 14.97 -2.56
C ASP A 73 17.04 15.72 -1.91
N LYS A 74 15.83 15.13 -1.92
CA LYS A 74 14.64 15.74 -1.28
C LYS A 74 14.74 15.78 0.24
N ILE A 75 15.33 14.76 0.86
CA ILE A 75 15.54 14.68 2.30
C ILE A 75 16.56 15.73 2.73
N ILE A 76 17.70 15.79 2.03
CA ILE A 76 18.76 16.77 2.30
C ILE A 76 18.19 18.19 2.19
N LYS A 77 17.48 18.48 1.10
CA LYS A 77 16.88 19.79 0.87
C LYS A 77 15.91 20.16 2.01
N ARG A 78 15.00 19.26 2.37
CA ARG A 78 14.00 19.51 3.42
C ARG A 78 14.65 19.69 4.80
N ALA A 79 15.64 18.88 5.15
CA ALA A 79 16.35 19.01 6.42
C ALA A 79 17.05 20.37 6.55
N VAL A 80 17.69 20.83 5.48
CA VAL A 80 18.30 22.17 5.41
C VAL A 80 17.26 23.28 5.54
N GLU A 81 16.13 23.17 4.82
CA GLU A 81 15.00 24.13 4.92
C GLU A 81 14.44 24.22 6.35
N ASN A 82 14.34 23.08 7.04
CA ASN A 82 13.82 22.99 8.40
C ASN A 82 14.83 23.40 9.49
N GLY A 83 16.12 23.50 9.14
CA GLY A 83 17.19 23.71 10.12
C GLY A 83 17.36 22.54 11.10
N GLU A 84 17.08 21.30 10.66
CA GLU A 84 17.21 20.08 11.46
C GLU A 84 18.19 19.08 10.83
N THR A 85 18.58 18.04 11.58
CA THR A 85 19.40 16.94 11.04
C THR A 85 18.56 16.02 10.16
N ILE A 86 19.18 15.36 9.19
CA ILE A 86 18.52 14.37 8.33
C ILE A 86 18.02 13.21 9.17
N ARG A 87 18.81 12.75 10.15
CA ARG A 87 18.35 11.73 11.08
C ARG A 87 17.09 12.18 11.85
N GLY A 88 17.05 13.42 12.32
CA GLY A 88 15.89 13.99 13.01
C GLY A 88 14.64 14.04 12.13
N LEU A 89 14.78 14.54 10.89
CA LEU A 89 13.69 14.55 9.91
C LEU A 89 13.18 13.13 9.60
N THR A 90 14.10 12.22 9.28
CA THR A 90 13.76 10.87 8.82
C THR A 90 13.17 10.02 9.94
N ASP A 91 13.70 10.06 11.17
CA ASP A 91 13.09 9.34 12.31
C ASP A 91 11.66 9.85 12.59
N ARG A 92 11.43 11.17 12.51
CA ARG A 92 10.10 11.77 12.68
C ARG A 92 9.14 11.35 11.56
N MET A 93 9.60 11.30 10.30
CA MET A 93 8.79 10.89 9.16
C MET A 93 8.55 9.38 9.10
N ILE A 94 9.48 8.56 9.58
CA ILE A 94 9.28 7.11 9.73
C ILE A 94 8.20 6.85 10.79
N ALA A 95 8.27 7.53 11.94
CA ALA A 95 7.22 7.43 12.95
C ALA A 95 5.85 7.88 12.39
N ALA A 96 5.81 8.92 11.56
CA ALA A 96 4.58 9.37 10.92
C ALA A 96 4.04 8.36 9.88
N LEU A 97 4.91 7.81 9.03
CA LEU A 97 4.60 6.72 8.10
C LEU A 97 3.97 5.54 8.83
N HIS A 98 4.57 5.16 9.95
CA HIS A 98 4.13 4.04 10.79
C HIS A 98 2.76 4.29 11.39
N GLN A 99 2.52 5.48 11.95
CA GLN A 99 1.20 5.87 12.44
C GLN A 99 0.13 5.81 11.35
N ASP A 100 0.43 6.31 10.15
CA ASP A 100 -0.50 6.33 9.03
C ASP A 100 -0.79 4.91 8.52
N ALA A 101 0.23 4.04 8.46
CA ALA A 101 0.08 2.64 8.06
C ALA A 101 -0.72 1.82 9.09
N ASP A 102 -0.42 1.99 10.38
CA ASP A 102 -1.12 1.31 11.47
C ASP A 102 -2.61 1.72 11.51
N ALA A 103 -2.91 3.00 11.29
CA ALA A 103 -4.29 3.48 11.19
C ALA A 103 -5.07 2.74 10.09
N LEU A 104 -4.44 2.54 8.93
CA LEU A 104 -5.02 1.80 7.80
C LEU A 104 -5.00 0.26 7.97
N GLY A 105 -4.63 -0.25 9.15
CA GLY A 105 -4.60 -1.68 9.45
C GLY A 105 -3.55 -2.46 8.66
N ILE A 106 -2.48 -1.80 8.22
CA ILE A 106 -1.42 -2.39 7.40
C ILE A 106 -0.47 -3.18 8.29
N GLN A 107 -0.22 -4.45 7.95
CA GLN A 107 0.77 -5.25 8.69
C GLN A 107 2.19 -4.78 8.38
N ARG A 108 3.07 -4.96 9.35
CA ARG A 108 4.49 -4.63 9.19
C ARG A 108 5.17 -5.63 8.25
N PRO A 109 6.11 -5.17 7.41
CA PRO A 109 7.01 -6.08 6.72
C PRO A 109 7.86 -6.84 7.75
N ASP A 110 8.37 -8.02 7.37
CA ASP A 110 9.28 -8.79 8.22
C ASP A 110 10.62 -8.05 8.39
N HIS A 111 11.03 -7.30 7.37
CA HIS A 111 12.19 -6.41 7.41
C HIS A 111 11.87 -5.04 6.79
N GLU A 112 12.31 -3.97 7.47
CA GLU A 112 12.14 -2.58 7.01
C GLU A 112 13.50 -1.85 6.94
N PRO A 113 14.43 -2.27 6.05
CA PRO A 113 15.80 -1.77 6.03
C PRO A 113 15.86 -0.30 5.62
N ARG A 114 16.77 0.45 6.25
CA ARG A 114 17.05 1.84 5.88
C ARG A 114 18.23 1.93 4.93
N ALA A 115 18.13 2.73 3.89
CA ALA A 115 19.20 2.88 2.90
C ALA A 115 20.56 3.27 3.54
N THR A 116 20.55 4.16 4.55
CA THR A 116 21.79 4.57 5.24
C THR A 116 22.53 3.43 5.95
N GLU A 117 21.85 2.33 6.28
CA GLU A 117 22.41 1.16 6.97
C GLU A 117 23.07 0.15 6.01
N TYR A 118 22.88 0.31 4.69
CA TYR A 118 23.33 -0.64 3.66
C TYR A 118 24.32 -0.03 2.65
N VAL A 119 24.91 1.13 2.97
CA VAL A 119 25.91 1.79 2.12
C VAL A 119 27.09 0.87 1.77
N PRO A 120 27.65 0.04 2.68
CA PRO A 120 28.72 -0.90 2.32
C PRO A 120 28.32 -1.88 1.21
N GLN A 121 27.09 -2.41 1.24
CA GLN A 121 26.55 -3.32 0.24
C GLN A 121 26.36 -2.61 -1.10
N MET A 122 25.88 -1.37 -1.07
CA MET A 122 25.77 -0.53 -2.28
C MET A 122 27.15 -0.31 -2.91
N LEU A 123 28.16 0.09 -2.12
CA LEU A 123 29.52 0.30 -2.60
C LEU A 123 30.14 -0.99 -3.17
N ALA A 124 29.89 -2.14 -2.55
CA ALA A 124 30.33 -3.44 -3.04
C ALA A 124 29.72 -3.76 -4.41
N MET A 125 28.40 -3.57 -4.57
CA MET A 125 27.71 -3.79 -5.85
C MET A 125 28.21 -2.86 -6.95
N ILE A 126 28.40 -1.58 -6.65
CA ILE A 126 28.99 -0.61 -7.59
C ILE A 126 30.39 -1.07 -8.00
N GLY A 127 31.16 -1.59 -7.05
CA GLY A 127 32.51 -2.06 -7.31
C GLY A 127 32.55 -3.26 -8.27
N GLN A 128 31.58 -4.15 -8.14
CA GLN A 128 31.36 -5.31 -9.02
C GLN A 128 30.89 -4.89 -10.42
N LEU A 129 29.96 -3.92 -10.51
CA LEU A 129 29.50 -3.35 -11.78
C LEU A 129 30.64 -2.68 -12.55
N GLU A 130 31.47 -1.89 -11.87
CA GLU A 130 32.66 -1.27 -12.47
C GLU A 130 33.66 -2.32 -12.97
N GLY A 131 33.92 -3.36 -12.16
CA GLY A 131 34.80 -4.48 -12.56
C GLY A 131 34.30 -5.25 -13.80
N LYS A 132 33.00 -5.22 -14.06
CA LYS A 132 32.36 -5.78 -15.27
C LYS A 132 32.23 -4.78 -16.42
N GLY A 133 32.71 -3.56 -16.26
CA GLY A 133 32.64 -2.50 -17.26
C GLY A 133 31.24 -1.89 -17.43
N LEU A 134 30.30 -2.18 -16.51
CA LEU A 134 28.92 -1.68 -16.50
C LEU A 134 28.76 -0.38 -15.70
N ALA A 135 29.80 0.05 -14.98
CA ALA A 135 29.85 1.35 -14.33
C ALA A 135 31.16 2.07 -14.66
N TYR A 136 31.16 3.40 -14.57
CA TYR A 136 32.34 4.24 -14.76
C TYR A 136 32.25 5.51 -13.91
N GLN A 137 33.41 6.00 -13.46
CA GLN A 137 33.50 7.31 -12.82
C GLN A 137 33.61 8.42 -13.87
N ALA A 138 32.73 9.41 -13.77
CA ALA A 138 32.70 10.59 -14.60
C ALA A 138 33.68 11.69 -14.13
N GLY A 139 33.96 12.66 -15.00
CA GLY A 139 34.87 13.78 -14.68
C GLY A 139 34.38 14.69 -13.55
N ASN A 140 33.08 14.68 -13.24
CA ASN A 140 32.50 15.39 -12.09
C ASN A 140 32.60 14.59 -10.78
N GLY A 141 33.16 13.38 -10.82
CA GLY A 141 33.33 12.46 -9.70
C GLY A 141 32.20 11.44 -9.51
N ASP A 142 31.03 11.62 -10.13
CA ASP A 142 29.92 10.67 -10.01
C ASP A 142 30.27 9.32 -10.63
N VAL A 143 29.76 8.23 -10.05
CA VAL A 143 29.83 6.91 -10.66
C VAL A 143 28.51 6.62 -11.34
N ASN A 144 28.53 6.44 -12.66
CA ASN A 144 27.35 6.21 -13.49
C ASN A 144 27.28 4.76 -13.97
N TYR A 145 26.07 4.26 -14.16
CA TYR A 145 25.79 3.00 -14.84
C TYR A 145 25.75 3.24 -16.35
N ALA A 146 26.49 2.42 -17.11
CA ALA A 146 26.55 2.49 -18.57
C ALA A 146 25.40 1.68 -19.20
N VAL A 147 24.24 2.30 -19.41
CA VAL A 147 22.99 1.64 -19.81
C VAL A 147 23.16 0.84 -21.11
N ARG A 148 23.84 1.40 -22.11
CA ARG A 148 24.04 0.72 -23.41
C ARG A 148 24.89 -0.55 -23.33
N LYS A 149 25.61 -0.77 -22.23
CA LYS A 149 26.41 -1.99 -22.03
C LYS A 149 25.62 -3.11 -21.38
N PHE A 150 24.38 -2.86 -20.93
CA PHE A 150 23.51 -3.88 -20.35
C PHE A 150 22.55 -4.45 -21.41
N PRO A 151 22.66 -5.74 -21.77
CA PRO A 151 21.75 -6.36 -22.72
C PRO A 151 20.32 -6.42 -22.17
N GLY A 152 19.35 -5.97 -22.98
CA GLY A 152 17.93 -6.05 -22.62
C GLY A 152 17.44 -4.96 -21.67
N TYR A 153 18.18 -3.86 -21.50
CA TYR A 153 17.65 -2.67 -20.81
C TYR A 153 16.36 -2.19 -21.48
N GLY A 154 15.32 -1.95 -20.68
CA GLY A 154 13.98 -1.59 -21.17
C GLY A 154 13.00 -2.77 -21.22
N LYS A 155 13.42 -3.99 -20.89
CA LYS A 155 12.57 -5.19 -20.96
C LYS A 155 11.36 -5.13 -20.02
N LEU A 156 11.49 -4.52 -18.85
CA LEU A 156 10.39 -4.43 -17.88
C LEU A 156 9.34 -3.40 -18.33
N SER A 157 9.79 -2.22 -18.71
CA SER A 157 8.96 -1.11 -19.19
C SER A 157 8.39 -1.35 -20.59
N GLY A 158 9.09 -2.14 -21.41
CA GLY A 158 8.77 -2.36 -22.83
C GLY A 158 9.19 -1.21 -23.73
N LYS A 159 10.03 -0.31 -23.22
CA LYS A 159 10.55 0.83 -23.98
C LYS A 159 11.89 0.46 -24.58
N SER A 160 12.07 0.75 -25.86
CA SER A 160 13.38 0.66 -26.51
C SER A 160 14.27 1.84 -26.11
N LEU A 161 15.59 1.67 -26.23
CA LEU A 161 16.56 2.76 -25.99
C LEU A 161 16.30 3.97 -26.91
N ASP A 162 15.86 3.74 -28.14
CA ASP A 162 15.57 4.80 -29.11
C ASP A 162 14.33 5.62 -28.70
N GLU A 163 13.28 4.98 -28.20
CA GLU A 163 12.10 5.66 -27.65
C GLU A 163 12.45 6.50 -26.42
N LEU A 164 13.30 5.97 -25.54
CA LEU A 164 13.78 6.69 -24.36
C LEU A 164 14.59 7.93 -24.75
N GLN A 165 15.50 7.79 -25.71
CA GLN A 165 16.32 8.89 -26.21
C GLN A 165 15.49 9.96 -26.93
N ALA A 166 14.42 9.59 -27.63
CA ALA A 166 13.51 10.53 -28.29
C ALA A 166 12.69 11.38 -27.29
N GLY A 167 12.39 10.82 -26.10
CA GLY A 167 11.71 11.52 -25.01
C GLY A 167 12.63 12.44 -24.20
N GLU A 168 13.89 12.05 -24.02
CA GLU A 168 14.97 12.81 -23.40
C GLU A 168 15.56 13.86 -24.37
N ARG A 169 14.73 14.80 -24.87
CA ARG A 169 15.21 15.99 -25.61
C ARG A 169 15.94 16.99 -24.70
N VAL A 170 16.83 16.52 -23.85
CA VAL A 170 17.63 17.30 -22.91
C VAL A 170 19.10 17.09 -23.27
N ALA A 171 19.88 18.17 -23.28
CA ALA A 171 21.33 18.09 -23.44
C ALA A 171 21.92 17.09 -22.42
N VAL A 172 22.93 16.33 -22.82
CA VAL A 172 23.67 15.41 -21.93
C VAL A 172 23.96 16.16 -20.62
N GLN A 173 23.38 15.72 -19.51
CA GLN A 173 23.70 16.29 -18.20
C GLN A 173 25.22 16.19 -18.01
N GLU A 174 25.85 17.28 -17.58
CA GLU A 174 27.31 17.34 -17.41
C GLU A 174 27.83 16.11 -16.64
N GLY A 175 28.74 15.36 -17.25
CA GLY A 175 29.39 14.19 -16.63
C GLY A 175 28.92 12.82 -17.15
N LYS A 176 27.83 12.71 -17.91
CA LYS A 176 27.40 11.41 -18.46
C LYS A 176 28.00 11.12 -19.84
N GLY A 177 28.38 9.86 -20.06
CA GLY A 177 28.79 9.32 -21.37
C GLY A 177 27.61 9.06 -22.31
N ASP A 178 26.41 8.84 -21.76
CA ASP A 178 25.15 8.74 -22.48
C ASP A 178 24.00 9.41 -21.70
N PRO A 179 23.02 10.07 -22.35
CA PRO A 179 21.87 10.66 -21.66
C PRO A 179 21.10 9.70 -20.74
N LEU A 180 21.02 8.41 -21.11
CA LEU A 180 20.27 7.39 -20.38
C LEU A 180 21.03 6.85 -19.17
N ASP A 181 22.34 7.09 -19.08
CA ASP A 181 23.14 6.64 -17.95
C ASP A 181 22.63 7.27 -16.65
N PHE A 182 22.64 6.51 -15.57
CA PHE A 182 22.11 6.95 -14.27
C PHE A 182 23.15 6.79 -13.17
N VAL A 183 23.07 7.69 -12.19
CA VAL A 183 24.03 7.74 -11.09
C VAL A 183 23.84 6.55 -10.15
N LEU A 184 24.93 5.85 -9.87
CA LEU A 184 25.04 4.82 -8.84
C LEU A 184 25.58 5.41 -7.53
N TRP A 185 26.59 6.28 -7.64
CA TRP A 185 27.20 6.99 -6.53
C TRP A 185 27.34 8.47 -6.89
N LYS A 186 26.74 9.35 -6.10
CA LYS A 186 26.82 10.79 -6.31
C LYS A 186 27.95 11.37 -5.47
N SER A 187 28.87 12.06 -6.11
CA SER A 187 29.95 12.76 -5.43
C SER A 187 29.39 13.86 -4.53
N ALA A 188 29.92 13.91 -3.30
CA ALA A 188 29.48 14.86 -2.30
C ALA A 188 29.82 16.29 -2.71
N LYS A 189 28.87 17.21 -2.54
CA LYS A 189 29.14 18.64 -2.69
C LYS A 189 29.74 19.22 -1.41
N PRO A 190 30.63 20.24 -1.48
CA PRO A 190 31.17 20.88 -0.29
C PRO A 190 30.09 21.38 0.69
N ALA A 191 28.98 21.91 0.15
CA ALA A 191 27.86 22.45 0.92
C ALA A 191 26.91 21.38 1.51
N GLU A 192 27.03 20.11 1.11
CA GLU A 192 26.19 19.06 1.71
C GLU A 192 26.63 18.77 3.16
N PRO A 193 25.70 18.42 4.07
CA PRO A 193 26.01 18.04 5.44
C PRO A 193 26.99 16.86 5.53
N ALA A 194 27.76 16.77 6.62
CA ALA A 194 28.68 15.64 6.81
C ALA A 194 27.97 14.29 6.96
N GLU A 195 26.76 14.29 7.54
CA GLU A 195 25.96 13.07 7.77
C GLU A 195 25.46 12.39 6.48
N VAL A 196 25.64 13.03 5.31
CA VAL A 196 25.33 12.44 3.99
C VAL A 196 26.56 12.10 3.17
N LYS A 197 27.74 12.10 3.79
CA LYS A 197 29.00 11.81 3.12
C LYS A 197 29.57 10.53 3.68
N TRP A 198 29.64 9.53 2.83
CA TRP A 198 30.31 8.27 3.11
C TRP A 198 31.62 8.18 2.32
N PRO A 199 32.69 7.67 2.94
CA PRO A 199 33.93 7.41 2.21
C PRO A 199 33.72 6.28 1.20
N SER A 200 34.31 6.43 0.02
CA SER A 200 34.35 5.38 -1.00
C SER A 200 35.67 5.43 -1.77
N ARG A 201 35.96 4.41 -2.57
CA ARG A 201 37.13 4.41 -3.47
C ARG A 201 37.05 5.47 -4.57
N TRP A 202 35.87 6.02 -4.83
CA TRP A 202 35.62 7.07 -5.81
C TRP A 202 35.60 8.47 -5.19
N GLY A 203 35.87 8.59 -3.88
CA GLY A 203 35.75 9.82 -3.11
C GLY A 203 34.52 9.83 -2.20
N GLU A 204 34.39 10.89 -1.40
CA GLU A 204 33.21 11.05 -0.53
C GLU A 204 31.95 11.29 -1.36
N GLY A 205 30.87 10.63 -0.97
CA GLY A 205 29.60 10.73 -1.68
C GLY A 205 28.48 10.00 -0.97
N ARG A 206 27.46 9.66 -1.73
CA ARG A 206 26.23 9.01 -1.26
C ARG A 206 25.59 8.18 -2.38
N PRO A 207 24.75 7.19 -2.03
CA PRO A 207 24.09 6.38 -3.04
C PRO A 207 23.20 7.21 -3.97
N GLY A 208 23.10 6.76 -5.22
CA GLY A 208 22.02 7.15 -6.12
C GLY A 208 20.75 6.34 -5.82
N TRP A 209 19.58 6.92 -6.04
CA TRP A 209 18.29 6.37 -5.61
C TRP A 209 18.06 4.87 -5.95
N HIS A 210 18.49 4.42 -7.13
CA HIS A 210 18.21 3.05 -7.59
C HIS A 210 19.05 1.96 -6.90
N ILE A 211 20.31 2.27 -6.53
CA ILE A 211 21.26 1.25 -6.05
C ILE A 211 20.85 0.68 -4.69
N GLU A 212 20.06 1.45 -3.94
CA GLU A 212 19.58 1.11 -2.61
C GLU A 212 18.79 -0.21 -2.65
N CYS A 213 17.76 -0.28 -3.47
CA CYS A 213 16.84 -1.41 -3.55
C CYS A 213 17.52 -2.67 -4.09
N SER A 214 18.39 -2.53 -5.11
CA SER A 214 19.20 -3.63 -5.63
C SER A 214 20.08 -4.26 -4.54
N ALA A 215 20.82 -3.44 -3.79
CA ALA A 215 21.73 -3.91 -2.76
C ALA A 215 20.98 -4.53 -1.56
N MET A 216 19.95 -3.85 -1.05
CA MET A 216 19.16 -4.35 0.08
C MET A 216 18.37 -5.62 -0.27
N GLY A 217 17.78 -5.68 -1.48
CA GLY A 217 17.07 -6.85 -1.96
C GLY A 217 18.00 -8.07 -2.08
N CYS A 218 19.19 -7.89 -2.66
CA CYS A 218 20.19 -8.96 -2.75
C CYS A 218 20.67 -9.44 -1.37
N GLU A 219 20.90 -8.52 -0.43
CA GLU A 219 21.39 -8.85 0.92
C GLU A 219 20.35 -9.63 1.72
N LEU A 220 19.08 -9.20 1.70
CA LEU A 220 18.04 -9.75 2.57
C LEU A 220 17.33 -10.97 1.97
N LEU A 221 17.21 -11.05 0.64
CA LEU A 221 16.44 -12.09 -0.03
C LEU A 221 17.28 -12.98 -0.94
N GLY A 222 18.56 -12.66 -1.11
CA GLY A 222 19.47 -13.30 -2.05
C GLY A 222 19.43 -12.66 -3.44
N GLN A 223 20.37 -13.08 -4.29
CA GLN A 223 20.56 -12.51 -5.64
C GLN A 223 19.38 -12.74 -6.62
N SER A 224 18.47 -13.65 -6.28
CA SER A 224 17.22 -13.91 -6.99
C SER A 224 16.11 -14.30 -6.01
N PHE A 225 14.94 -13.66 -6.13
CA PHE A 225 13.77 -13.90 -5.28
C PHE A 225 12.44 -13.95 -6.04
N ASP A 226 11.35 -14.18 -5.32
CA ASP A 226 10.07 -14.59 -5.92
C ASP A 226 9.30 -13.40 -6.51
N ILE A 227 9.06 -12.36 -5.71
CA ILE A 227 8.18 -11.24 -6.07
C ILE A 227 8.87 -9.90 -5.78
N HIS A 228 8.92 -9.01 -6.77
CA HIS A 228 9.26 -7.59 -6.61
C HIS A 228 8.03 -6.73 -6.90
N GLY A 229 7.69 -5.82 -5.98
CA GLY A 229 6.52 -4.95 -6.07
C GLY A 229 6.80 -3.45 -6.00
N GLY A 230 5.90 -2.64 -6.54
CA GLY A 230 5.90 -1.18 -6.33
C GLY A 230 4.75 -0.47 -7.06
N GLY A 231 4.75 0.87 -7.03
CA GLY A 231 3.81 1.67 -7.83
C GLY A 231 4.09 1.59 -9.33
N ALA A 232 3.09 1.78 -10.17
CA ALA A 232 3.26 1.79 -11.64
C ALA A 232 4.29 2.84 -12.14
N ASP A 233 4.52 3.92 -11.40
CA ASP A 233 5.58 4.90 -11.68
C ASP A 233 6.99 4.37 -11.40
N LEU A 234 7.14 3.33 -10.58
CA LEU A 234 8.43 2.73 -10.31
C LEU A 234 8.87 1.78 -11.43
N GLN A 235 7.96 1.32 -12.30
CA GLN A 235 8.31 0.46 -13.45
C GLN A 235 9.45 1.07 -14.29
N PHE A 236 9.40 2.40 -14.51
CA PHE A 236 10.47 3.14 -15.16
C PHE A 236 10.62 4.55 -14.57
N PRO A 237 11.85 5.00 -14.25
CA PRO A 237 13.12 4.30 -14.49
C PRO A 237 13.53 3.33 -13.37
N HIS A 238 12.85 3.35 -12.21
CA HIS A 238 13.39 2.78 -10.98
C HIS A 238 13.65 1.27 -11.04
N HIS A 239 12.61 0.45 -11.23
CA HIS A 239 12.71 -1.01 -11.30
C HIS A 239 13.50 -1.49 -12.52
N GLU A 240 13.43 -0.77 -13.66
CA GLU A 240 14.27 -1.07 -14.82
C GLU A 240 15.77 -0.91 -14.48
N ASN A 241 16.12 0.13 -13.73
CA ASN A 241 17.48 0.35 -13.24
C ASN A 241 17.90 -0.71 -12.21
N GLU A 242 16.99 -1.14 -11.34
CA GLU A 242 17.28 -2.21 -10.38
C GLU A 242 17.57 -3.54 -11.04
N ILE A 243 16.82 -3.89 -12.08
CA ILE A 243 17.12 -5.04 -12.94
C ILE A 243 18.52 -4.90 -13.54
N ALA A 244 18.82 -3.76 -14.15
CA ALA A 244 20.12 -3.53 -14.78
C ALA A 244 21.29 -3.64 -13.78
N GLN A 245 21.13 -3.07 -12.59
CA GLN A 245 22.11 -3.15 -11.51
C GLN A 245 22.28 -4.58 -11.01
N SER A 246 21.18 -5.23 -10.63
CA SER A 246 21.20 -6.54 -9.96
C SER A 246 21.59 -7.67 -10.91
N GLU A 247 21.02 -7.71 -12.12
CA GLU A 247 21.38 -8.71 -13.12
C GLU A 247 22.76 -8.41 -13.73
N GLY A 248 23.13 -7.14 -13.91
CA GLY A 248 24.47 -6.75 -14.34
C GLY A 248 25.54 -7.19 -13.33
N ALA A 249 25.27 -7.01 -12.04
CA ALA A 249 26.14 -7.46 -10.97
C ALA A 249 26.17 -8.99 -10.91
N ASN A 250 25.02 -9.68 -10.88
CA ASN A 250 24.97 -11.10 -10.49
C ASN A 250 24.88 -12.09 -11.66
N GLY A 251 24.50 -11.65 -12.86
CA GLY A 251 24.37 -12.51 -14.04
C GLY A 251 23.15 -13.44 -14.03
N GLN A 252 22.18 -13.21 -13.16
CA GLN A 252 20.94 -13.99 -13.04
C GLN A 252 19.73 -13.07 -12.81
N PRO A 253 18.50 -13.52 -13.12
CA PRO A 253 17.29 -12.71 -12.93
C PRO A 253 17.11 -12.25 -11.48
N PHE A 254 16.81 -10.97 -11.28
CA PHE A 254 16.67 -10.39 -9.94
C PHE A 254 15.39 -10.85 -9.21
N ALA A 255 14.26 -10.85 -9.90
CA ALA A 255 12.98 -11.33 -9.39
C ALA A 255 12.21 -12.09 -10.48
N ARG A 256 11.45 -13.12 -10.08
CA ARG A 256 10.63 -13.92 -11.02
C ARG A 256 9.34 -13.20 -11.42
N PHE A 257 8.67 -12.54 -10.48
CA PHE A 257 7.42 -11.81 -10.70
C PHE A 257 7.59 -10.34 -10.37
N TRP A 258 7.18 -9.47 -11.30
CA TRP A 258 7.14 -8.02 -11.12
C TRP A 258 5.69 -7.54 -11.02
N MET A 259 5.29 -7.05 -9.85
CA MET A 259 3.95 -6.58 -9.55
C MET A 259 3.91 -5.05 -9.46
N HIS A 260 2.98 -4.40 -10.15
CA HIS A 260 2.81 -2.96 -10.07
C HIS A 260 1.37 -2.56 -9.80
N ASN A 261 1.13 -1.76 -8.75
CA ASN A 261 -0.20 -1.22 -8.47
C ASN A 261 -0.51 0.01 -9.34
N GLY A 262 -1.78 0.15 -9.72
CA GLY A 262 -2.28 1.31 -10.46
C GLY A 262 -2.24 2.61 -9.65
N PHE A 263 -2.31 3.74 -10.35
CA PHE A 263 -2.28 5.08 -9.76
C PHE A 263 -3.56 5.44 -8.99
N ILE A 264 -3.46 6.48 -8.15
CA ILE A 264 -4.63 7.26 -7.74
C ILE A 264 -4.68 8.54 -8.56
N ASN A 265 -5.85 8.80 -9.11
CA ASN A 265 -6.21 10.02 -9.81
C ASN A 265 -7.22 10.83 -8.99
N VAL A 266 -7.24 12.14 -9.18
CA VAL A 266 -8.25 13.07 -8.69
C VAL A 266 -8.79 13.79 -9.93
N ASP A 267 -10.11 13.78 -10.13
CA ASP A 267 -10.76 14.33 -11.35
C ASP A 267 -10.21 13.77 -12.66
N ASN A 268 -9.86 12.48 -12.68
CA ASN A 268 -9.17 11.77 -13.78
C ASN A 268 -7.76 12.29 -14.11
N GLU A 269 -7.20 13.20 -13.31
CA GLU A 269 -5.80 13.61 -13.39
C GLU A 269 -4.96 12.90 -12.32
N LYS A 270 -3.69 12.62 -12.63
CA LYS A 270 -2.77 12.01 -11.66
C LYS A 270 -2.57 12.96 -10.46
N MET A 271 -2.67 12.42 -9.25
CA MET A 271 -2.38 13.16 -8.01
C MET A 271 -0.92 13.66 -8.01
N SER A 272 -0.70 14.95 -7.79
CA SER A 272 0.65 15.53 -7.63
C SER A 272 0.63 16.81 -6.79
N LYS A 273 1.72 17.05 -6.04
CA LYS A 273 1.87 18.29 -5.26
C LYS A 273 1.81 19.55 -6.13
N SER A 274 2.32 19.48 -7.37
CA SER A 274 2.35 20.61 -8.32
C SER A 274 0.98 21.01 -8.85
N LEU A 275 0.03 20.08 -8.92
CA LEU A 275 -1.34 20.35 -9.37
C LEU A 275 -2.27 20.77 -8.23
N GLY A 276 -1.79 20.82 -6.99
CA GLY A 276 -2.59 21.16 -5.81
C GLY A 276 -3.66 20.12 -5.44
N ASN A 277 -3.78 19.02 -6.18
CA ASN A 277 -4.75 17.93 -5.99
C ASN A 277 -4.22 16.80 -5.08
N PHE A 278 -3.32 17.14 -4.15
CA PHE A 278 -2.59 16.19 -3.30
C PHE A 278 -3.21 16.12 -1.90
N PHE A 279 -3.61 14.91 -1.48
CA PHE A 279 -4.21 14.69 -0.17
C PHE A 279 -3.35 13.74 0.67
N THR A 280 -2.94 14.17 1.86
CA THR A 280 -2.25 13.27 2.78
C THR A 280 -3.22 12.23 3.33
N ILE A 281 -2.70 11.09 3.78
CA ILE A 281 -3.53 10.09 4.48
C ILE A 281 -4.20 10.76 5.69
N ARG A 282 -3.45 11.57 6.43
CA ARG A 282 -3.96 12.28 7.61
C ARG A 282 -5.08 13.26 7.31
N ASP A 283 -5.03 13.95 6.17
CA ASP A 283 -6.10 14.88 5.79
C ASP A 283 -7.40 14.12 5.52
N VAL A 284 -7.32 12.98 4.84
CA VAL A 284 -8.48 12.13 4.56
C VAL A 284 -9.01 11.50 5.86
N LEU A 285 -8.12 11.10 6.77
CA LEU A 285 -8.48 10.51 8.06
C LEU A 285 -9.15 11.49 9.04
N LYS A 286 -9.17 12.80 8.75
CA LYS A 286 -9.96 13.76 9.53
C LYS A 286 -11.46 13.62 9.23
N GLU A 287 -11.80 13.29 8.00
CA GLU A 287 -13.18 13.24 7.49
C GLU A 287 -13.70 11.79 7.40
N TYR A 288 -12.80 10.82 7.21
CA TYR A 288 -13.12 9.41 7.02
C TYR A 288 -12.39 8.50 8.01
N ASP A 289 -13.10 7.50 8.53
CA ASP A 289 -12.47 6.45 9.31
C ASP A 289 -11.50 5.64 8.42
N ALA A 290 -10.47 5.09 9.07
CA ALA A 290 -9.38 4.46 8.35
C ALA A 290 -9.79 3.18 7.60
N GLU A 291 -10.78 2.47 8.09
CA GLU A 291 -11.26 1.26 7.43
C GLU A 291 -12.08 1.57 6.18
N THR A 292 -12.83 2.68 6.16
CA THR A 292 -13.45 3.21 4.94
C THR A 292 -12.41 3.51 3.88
N VAL A 293 -11.30 4.18 4.23
CA VAL A 293 -10.20 4.47 3.29
C VAL A 293 -9.57 3.18 2.77
N ARG A 294 -9.33 2.21 3.66
CA ARG A 294 -8.82 0.88 3.27
C ARG A 294 -9.78 0.17 2.34
N PHE A 295 -11.08 0.13 2.68
CA PHE A 295 -12.11 -0.52 1.88
C PHE A 295 -12.26 0.12 0.50
N PHE A 296 -12.17 1.44 0.41
CA PHE A 296 -12.14 2.18 -0.86
C PHE A 296 -11.00 1.72 -1.78
N VAL A 297 -9.81 1.45 -1.23
CA VAL A 297 -8.69 0.88 -2.00
C VAL A 297 -8.97 -0.58 -2.37
N VAL A 298 -9.34 -1.41 -1.39
CA VAL A 298 -9.48 -2.87 -1.55
C VAL A 298 -10.61 -3.25 -2.51
N ARG A 299 -11.70 -2.48 -2.59
CA ARG A 299 -12.83 -2.80 -3.49
C ARG A 299 -12.52 -2.62 -4.98
N SER A 300 -11.32 -2.15 -5.33
CA SER A 300 -10.85 -2.00 -6.70
C SER A 300 -9.62 -2.87 -6.94
N HIS A 301 -9.51 -3.46 -8.14
CA HIS A 301 -8.35 -4.28 -8.48
C HIS A 301 -7.04 -3.49 -8.34
N TYR A 302 -6.00 -4.10 -7.75
CA TYR A 302 -4.79 -3.39 -7.37
C TYR A 302 -4.03 -2.77 -8.57
N ARG A 303 -4.14 -3.38 -9.75
CA ARG A 303 -3.53 -2.89 -11.01
C ARG A 303 -4.30 -1.76 -11.69
N SER A 304 -5.61 -1.63 -11.44
CA SER A 304 -6.45 -0.64 -12.13
C SER A 304 -6.24 0.76 -11.53
N PRO A 305 -6.32 1.86 -12.31
CA PRO A 305 -6.35 3.19 -11.72
C PRO A 305 -7.52 3.36 -10.73
N LEU A 306 -7.29 4.07 -9.63
CA LEU A 306 -8.33 4.50 -8.69
C LEU A 306 -8.67 5.95 -8.92
N ASN A 307 -9.94 6.29 -9.00
CA ASN A 307 -10.37 7.69 -8.95
C ASN A 307 -10.79 8.04 -7.53
N TYR A 308 -10.13 9.03 -6.95
CA TYR A 308 -10.48 9.61 -5.66
C TYR A 308 -11.50 10.74 -5.84
N SER A 309 -12.58 10.67 -5.06
CA SER A 309 -13.52 11.75 -4.81
C SER A 309 -14.23 11.46 -3.48
N ASP A 310 -14.76 12.50 -2.83
CA ASP A 310 -15.53 12.35 -1.60
C ASP A 310 -16.73 11.41 -1.80
N MET A 311 -17.42 11.55 -2.94
CA MET A 311 -18.51 10.64 -3.35
C MET A 311 -18.10 9.16 -3.36
N HIS A 312 -16.90 8.83 -3.84
CA HIS A 312 -16.44 7.44 -3.85
C HIS A 312 -16.10 6.92 -2.44
N LEU A 313 -15.63 7.79 -1.54
CA LEU A 313 -15.40 7.45 -0.14
C LEU A 313 -16.72 7.31 0.63
N ASP A 314 -17.70 8.15 0.37
CA ASP A 314 -19.05 8.04 0.93
C ASP A 314 -19.70 6.72 0.50
N ASP A 315 -19.60 6.37 -0.79
CA ASP A 315 -20.03 5.09 -1.33
C ASP A 315 -19.29 3.90 -0.69
N ALA A 316 -18.00 4.05 -0.39
CA ALA A 316 -17.21 3.04 0.30
C ALA A 316 -17.68 2.88 1.75
N ARG A 317 -17.93 3.98 2.47
CA ARG A 317 -18.44 3.98 3.83
C ARG A 317 -19.81 3.31 3.91
N ALA A 318 -20.74 3.70 3.04
CA ALA A 318 -22.08 3.13 2.99
C ALA A 318 -22.05 1.62 2.70
N ALA A 319 -21.17 1.18 1.80
CA ALA A 319 -20.98 -0.23 1.49
C ALA A 319 -20.35 -1.01 2.67
N LEU A 320 -19.34 -0.45 3.34
CA LEU A 320 -18.72 -1.05 4.52
C LEU A 320 -19.72 -1.14 5.69
N LYS A 321 -20.54 -0.11 5.90
CA LYS A 321 -21.63 -0.08 6.88
C LYS A 321 -22.61 -1.25 6.71
N ARG A 322 -22.90 -1.66 5.48
CA ARG A 322 -23.76 -2.83 5.21
C ARG A 322 -23.13 -4.14 5.70
N LEU A 323 -21.82 -4.31 5.55
CA LEU A 323 -21.11 -5.49 6.04
C LEU A 323 -21.09 -5.51 7.58
N TYR A 324 -20.80 -4.37 8.21
CA TYR A 324 -20.85 -4.25 9.67
C TYR A 324 -22.27 -4.41 10.24
N THR A 325 -23.30 -3.93 9.53
CA THR A 325 -24.69 -4.15 9.91
C THR A 325 -24.99 -5.65 9.99
N ALA A 326 -24.56 -6.46 9.01
CA ALA A 326 -24.76 -7.90 9.05
C ALA A 326 -24.05 -8.54 10.26
N LEU A 327 -22.80 -8.13 10.53
CA LEU A 327 -22.03 -8.60 11.70
C LEU A 327 -22.63 -8.17 13.04
N SER A 328 -23.41 -7.09 13.08
CA SER A 328 -24.09 -6.65 14.30
C SER A 328 -25.34 -7.46 14.66
N LEU A 329 -25.89 -8.24 13.72
CA LEU A 329 -27.14 -8.98 13.93
C LEU A 329 -26.96 -10.21 14.82
N VAL A 330 -25.79 -10.83 14.77
CA VAL A 330 -25.45 -12.04 15.51
C VAL A 330 -23.97 -12.02 15.86
N ALA A 331 -23.64 -12.44 17.08
CA ALA A 331 -22.25 -12.57 17.49
C ALA A 331 -21.52 -13.57 16.56
N PRO A 332 -20.45 -13.16 15.84
CA PRO A 332 -19.72 -14.05 14.97
C PRO A 332 -19.08 -15.20 15.77
N ALA A 333 -19.26 -16.43 15.31
CA ALA A 333 -18.52 -17.57 15.85
C ALA A 333 -17.03 -17.48 15.45
N GLU A 334 -16.12 -17.95 16.29
CA GLU A 334 -14.75 -18.20 15.85
C GLU A 334 -14.73 -19.39 14.90
N VAL A 335 -14.26 -19.17 13.67
CA VAL A 335 -14.21 -20.20 12.64
C VAL A 335 -12.82 -20.24 12.00
N ALA A 336 -12.35 -21.45 11.72
CA ALA A 336 -11.28 -21.66 10.76
C ALA A 336 -11.87 -21.63 9.35
N ILE A 337 -11.13 -21.08 8.38
CA ILE A 337 -11.59 -21.02 6.99
C ILE A 337 -11.44 -22.40 6.36
N GLU A 338 -12.56 -23.10 6.21
CA GLU A 338 -12.63 -24.31 5.41
C GLU A 338 -12.78 -23.95 3.93
N TRP A 339 -11.70 -24.00 3.16
CA TRP A 339 -11.69 -23.59 1.76
C TRP A 339 -12.54 -24.47 0.81
N THR A 340 -13.15 -25.52 1.33
CA THR A 340 -14.17 -26.33 0.64
C THR A 340 -15.59 -25.79 0.81
N GLU A 341 -15.83 -24.88 1.76
CA GLU A 341 -17.11 -24.18 1.90
C GLU A 341 -17.35 -23.31 0.64
N PRO A 342 -18.57 -23.28 0.07
CA PRO A 342 -18.84 -22.60 -1.20
C PRO A 342 -18.42 -21.13 -1.31
N HIS A 343 -18.66 -20.29 -0.30
CA HIS A 343 -18.24 -18.89 -0.29
C HIS A 343 -16.72 -18.77 -0.15
N ALA A 344 -16.11 -19.52 0.77
CA ALA A 344 -14.66 -19.56 0.95
C ALA A 344 -13.95 -20.02 -0.33
N ALA A 345 -14.50 -21.03 -1.03
CA ALA A 345 -13.96 -21.52 -2.29
C ALA A 345 -14.03 -20.47 -3.40
N ARG A 346 -15.14 -19.71 -3.50
CA ARG A 346 -15.30 -18.58 -4.43
C ARG A 346 -14.35 -17.43 -4.10
N PHE A 347 -14.23 -17.08 -2.83
CA PHE A 347 -13.29 -16.05 -2.36
C PHE A 347 -11.85 -16.43 -2.72
N ARG A 348 -11.45 -17.68 -2.44
CA ARG A 348 -10.15 -18.21 -2.83
C ARG A 348 -9.93 -18.16 -4.34
N ALA A 349 -10.93 -18.56 -5.14
CA ALA A 349 -10.81 -18.51 -6.59
C ALA A 349 -10.59 -17.08 -7.12
N ALA A 350 -11.25 -16.09 -6.52
CA ALA A 350 -11.04 -14.68 -6.84
C ALA A 350 -9.63 -14.19 -6.47
N MET A 351 -9.17 -14.54 -5.26
CA MET A 351 -7.85 -14.12 -4.78
C MET A 351 -6.70 -14.87 -5.47
N ASP A 352 -6.90 -16.15 -5.83
CA ASP A 352 -5.98 -16.95 -6.65
C ASP A 352 -5.84 -16.38 -8.07
N GLU A 353 -6.78 -15.57 -8.52
CA GLU A 353 -6.72 -14.90 -9.81
C GLU A 353 -6.21 -13.47 -9.64
N ASP A 354 -4.88 -13.32 -9.55
CA ASP A 354 -4.19 -12.03 -9.48
C ASP A 354 -4.68 -11.10 -8.36
N PHE A 355 -5.00 -11.68 -7.19
CA PHE A 355 -5.51 -10.93 -6.04
C PHE A 355 -6.79 -10.14 -6.38
N GLY A 356 -7.74 -10.79 -7.07
CA GLY A 356 -9.03 -10.26 -7.51
C GLY A 356 -9.95 -9.82 -6.37
N THR A 357 -9.59 -8.71 -5.70
CA THR A 357 -10.31 -8.19 -4.55
C THR A 357 -11.74 -7.70 -4.85
N PRO A 358 -12.11 -7.18 -6.04
CA PRO A 358 -13.51 -6.83 -6.33
C PRO A 358 -14.45 -8.03 -6.23
N GLU A 359 -14.08 -9.16 -6.82
CA GLU A 359 -14.83 -10.41 -6.76
C GLU A 359 -14.82 -11.01 -5.35
N ALA A 360 -13.69 -10.92 -4.65
CA ALA A 360 -13.59 -11.35 -3.25
C ALA A 360 -14.52 -10.52 -2.33
N VAL A 361 -14.60 -9.20 -2.53
CA VAL A 361 -15.53 -8.31 -1.82
C VAL A 361 -16.98 -8.64 -2.16
N ALA A 362 -17.30 -9.00 -3.40
CA ALA A 362 -18.65 -9.45 -3.76
C ALA A 362 -19.08 -10.69 -2.95
N VAL A 363 -18.16 -11.63 -2.70
CA VAL A 363 -18.42 -12.79 -1.82
C VAL A 363 -18.71 -12.37 -0.38
N LEU A 364 -18.06 -11.33 0.14
CA LEU A 364 -18.37 -10.80 1.47
C LEU A 364 -19.81 -10.25 1.54
N PHE A 365 -20.29 -9.59 0.48
CA PHE A 365 -21.67 -9.12 0.41
C PHE A 365 -22.69 -10.26 0.29
N ASP A 366 -22.38 -11.32 -0.46
CA ASP A 366 -23.21 -12.53 -0.51
C ASP A 366 -23.35 -13.16 0.88
N LEU A 367 -22.24 -13.30 1.60
CA LEU A 367 -22.23 -13.80 2.99
C LEU A 367 -23.00 -12.88 3.94
N ALA A 368 -22.85 -11.55 3.82
CA ALA A 368 -23.65 -10.61 4.59
C ALA A 368 -25.17 -10.81 4.33
N GLY A 369 -25.56 -11.09 3.09
CA GLY A 369 -26.92 -11.47 2.72
C GLY A 369 -27.38 -12.76 3.40
N GLU A 370 -26.51 -13.76 3.51
CA GLU A 370 -26.78 -15.01 4.22
C GLU A 370 -26.93 -14.81 5.73
N VAL A 371 -26.08 -13.99 6.34
CA VAL A 371 -26.17 -13.61 7.76
C VAL A 371 -27.50 -12.91 8.04
N ASN A 372 -27.90 -11.96 7.19
CA ASN A 372 -29.18 -11.26 7.33
C ASN A 372 -30.39 -12.21 7.28
N ARG A 373 -30.33 -13.25 6.44
CA ARG A 373 -31.42 -14.21 6.24
C ARG A 373 -31.49 -15.27 7.34
N SER A 374 -30.35 -15.82 7.71
CA SER A 374 -30.24 -16.98 8.59
C SER A 374 -29.95 -16.63 10.05
N GLN A 375 -29.38 -15.44 10.30
CA GLN A 375 -28.78 -15.06 11.58
C GLN A 375 -27.78 -16.11 12.09
N SER A 376 -27.09 -16.80 11.18
CA SER A 376 -26.10 -17.82 11.54
C SER A 376 -24.81 -17.18 12.07
N ALA A 377 -24.44 -17.54 13.30
CA ALA A 377 -23.16 -17.18 13.89
C ALA A 377 -21.97 -17.72 13.08
N GLN A 378 -22.11 -18.90 12.46
CA GLN A 378 -21.09 -19.51 11.60
C GLN A 378 -20.90 -18.70 10.30
N ALA A 379 -21.98 -18.27 9.65
CA ALA A 379 -21.89 -17.43 8.46
C ALA A 379 -21.27 -16.06 8.79
N ALA A 380 -21.61 -15.47 9.94
CA ALA A 380 -21.01 -14.21 10.41
C ALA A 380 -19.53 -14.39 10.77
N GLY A 381 -19.17 -15.52 11.38
CA GLY A 381 -17.78 -15.91 11.63
C GLY A 381 -16.98 -16.02 10.34
N LEU A 382 -17.54 -16.68 9.32
CA LEU A 382 -16.88 -16.84 8.02
C LEU A 382 -16.72 -15.50 7.29
N LEU A 383 -17.74 -14.64 7.31
CA LEU A 383 -17.67 -13.28 6.79
C LEU A 383 -16.51 -12.51 7.43
N LYS A 384 -16.40 -12.55 8.77
CA LYS A 384 -15.32 -11.91 9.51
C LYS A 384 -13.94 -12.51 9.17
N ALA A 385 -13.84 -13.83 9.07
CA ALA A 385 -12.58 -14.51 8.76
C ALA A 385 -12.08 -14.17 7.34
N LEU A 386 -12.95 -14.20 6.33
CA LEU A 386 -12.60 -13.82 4.95
C LEU A 386 -12.31 -12.31 4.83
N GLY A 387 -13.04 -11.46 5.56
CA GLY A 387 -12.71 -10.04 5.69
C GLY A 387 -11.29 -9.82 6.22
N GLY A 388 -10.86 -10.67 7.17
CA GLY A 388 -9.51 -10.63 7.75
C GLY A 388 -8.38 -10.85 6.74
N CYS A 389 -8.61 -11.67 5.70
CA CYS A 389 -7.68 -11.84 4.59
C CYS A 389 -7.44 -10.53 3.82
N LEU A 390 -8.41 -9.61 3.82
CA LEU A 390 -8.33 -8.30 3.22
C LEU A 390 -8.03 -7.18 4.24
N GLY A 391 -7.86 -7.52 5.52
CA GLY A 391 -7.71 -6.56 6.61
C GLY A 391 -8.96 -5.73 6.89
N LEU A 392 -10.15 -6.30 6.67
CA LEU A 392 -11.46 -5.68 6.87
C LEU A 392 -12.27 -6.44 7.92
N LEU A 393 -13.29 -5.81 8.49
CA LEU A 393 -14.31 -6.39 9.37
C LEU A 393 -13.78 -6.93 10.71
N GLN A 394 -12.63 -6.42 11.16
CA GLN A 394 -11.99 -6.88 12.39
C GLN A 394 -12.39 -6.06 13.63
N GLY A 395 -12.94 -4.86 13.43
CA GLY A 395 -13.41 -3.99 14.50
C GLY A 395 -14.70 -4.49 15.18
N ASP A 396 -15.09 -3.79 16.24
CA ASP A 396 -16.39 -4.01 16.88
C ASP A 396 -17.51 -3.43 16.00
N PRO A 397 -18.52 -4.24 15.59
CA PRO A 397 -19.57 -3.75 14.70
C PRO A 397 -20.41 -2.62 15.28
N GLN A 398 -20.69 -2.62 16.59
CA GLN A 398 -21.48 -1.55 17.20
C GLN A 398 -20.69 -0.25 17.23
N ALA A 399 -19.42 -0.30 17.65
CA ALA A 399 -18.52 0.85 17.64
C ALA A 399 -18.40 1.46 16.24
N PHE A 400 -18.28 0.64 15.19
CA PHE A 400 -18.23 1.13 13.81
C PHE A 400 -19.55 1.83 13.40
N LEU A 401 -20.70 1.19 13.66
CA LEU A 401 -22.02 1.71 13.26
C LEU A 401 -22.42 2.98 14.04
N GLN A 402 -21.89 3.16 15.24
CA GLN A 402 -22.17 4.28 16.12
C GLN A 402 -21.10 5.38 16.04
N ALA A 403 -19.99 5.14 15.34
CA ALA A 403 -18.92 6.12 15.16
C ALA A 403 -19.46 7.39 14.47
N GLY A 404 -19.01 8.56 14.96
CA GLY A 404 -19.41 9.86 14.42
C GLY A 404 -20.74 10.40 14.96
N ALA A 405 -21.40 9.71 15.90
CA ALA A 405 -22.59 10.24 16.56
C ALA A 405 -22.25 11.51 17.35
N GLY A 406 -22.94 12.62 17.06
CA GLY A 406 -22.73 13.91 17.71
C GLY A 406 -23.26 14.01 19.15
N PHE A 407 -23.78 12.92 19.71
CA PHE A 407 -24.39 12.87 21.04
C PHE A 407 -23.70 11.84 21.93
N ASP A 408 -23.66 12.14 23.22
CA ASP A 408 -23.30 11.17 24.26
C ASP A 408 -24.29 10.00 24.27
N GLU A 409 -23.79 8.77 24.34
CA GLU A 409 -24.60 7.56 24.28
C GLU A 409 -25.69 7.55 25.35
N ALA A 410 -25.39 8.06 26.56
CA ALA A 410 -26.37 8.17 27.64
C ALA A 410 -27.55 9.08 27.27
N ALA A 411 -27.30 10.17 26.56
CA ALA A 411 -28.34 11.09 26.08
C ALA A 411 -29.20 10.44 24.99
N ILE A 412 -28.59 9.67 24.08
CA ILE A 412 -29.32 8.92 23.04
C ILE A 412 -30.22 7.88 23.69
N GLN A 413 -29.71 7.11 24.65
CA GLN A 413 -30.49 6.10 25.37
C GLN A 413 -31.66 6.72 26.16
N ALA A 414 -31.46 7.89 26.77
CA ALA A 414 -32.54 8.62 27.43
C ALA A 414 -33.66 9.02 26.45
N GLN A 415 -33.31 9.48 25.24
CA GLN A 415 -34.29 9.79 24.20
C GLN A 415 -35.01 8.54 23.66
N ILE A 416 -34.29 7.42 23.51
CA ILE A 416 -34.90 6.13 23.14
C ILE A 416 -35.91 5.68 24.20
N ALA A 417 -35.56 5.79 25.49
CA ALA A 417 -36.46 5.47 26.59
C ALA A 417 -37.69 6.38 26.62
N ALA A 418 -37.51 7.70 26.43
CA ALA A 418 -38.60 8.66 26.32
C ALA A 418 -39.54 8.35 25.15
N ARG A 419 -38.97 7.99 23.99
CA ARG A 419 -39.74 7.56 22.81
C ARG A 419 -40.51 6.27 23.07
N ALA A 420 -39.91 5.29 23.75
CA ALA A 420 -40.58 4.05 24.12
C ALA A 420 -41.78 4.32 25.05
N ALA A 421 -41.62 5.21 26.03
CA ALA A 421 -42.71 5.65 26.91
C ALA A 421 -43.83 6.36 26.13
N ALA A 422 -43.48 7.24 25.18
CA ALA A 422 -44.45 7.90 24.30
C ALA A 422 -45.24 6.90 23.45
N LYS A 423 -44.58 5.89 22.86
CA LYS A 423 -45.25 4.80 22.11
C LYS A 423 -46.18 3.99 23.01
N ALA A 424 -45.76 3.66 24.24
CA ALA A 424 -46.58 2.94 25.21
C ALA A 424 -47.83 3.74 25.63
N ALA A 425 -47.69 5.06 25.74
CA ALA A 425 -48.80 5.98 26.00
C ALA A 425 -49.64 6.30 24.75
N LYS A 426 -49.35 5.69 23.58
CA LYS A 426 -49.97 5.99 22.28
C LYS A 426 -49.84 7.44 21.82
N ASN A 427 -48.83 8.17 22.33
CA ASN A 427 -48.48 9.50 21.88
C ASN A 427 -47.50 9.41 20.70
N PHE A 428 -48.03 9.11 19.51
CA PHE A 428 -47.22 8.92 18.31
C PHE A 428 -46.56 10.21 17.82
N ALA A 429 -47.21 11.37 18.01
CA ALA A 429 -46.63 12.67 17.64
C ALA A 429 -45.33 12.95 18.42
N GLU A 430 -45.32 12.67 19.72
CA GLU A 430 -44.11 12.83 20.54
C GLU A 430 -43.03 11.80 20.18
N ALA A 431 -43.43 10.54 19.91
CA ALA A 431 -42.50 9.51 19.46
C ALA A 431 -41.83 9.87 18.12
N ASP A 432 -42.56 10.52 17.21
CA ASP A 432 -42.05 10.99 15.92
C ASP A 432 -41.20 12.26 16.07
N ARG A 433 -41.57 13.19 16.96
CA ARG A 433 -40.73 14.35 17.30
C ARG A 433 -39.35 13.91 17.77
N ILE A 434 -39.28 12.99 18.73
CA ILE A 434 -38.01 12.47 19.26
C ILE A 434 -37.20 11.77 18.15
N ARG A 435 -37.86 10.97 17.30
CA ARG A 435 -37.18 10.31 16.18
C ARG A 435 -36.58 11.34 15.20
N ASN A 436 -37.31 12.40 14.88
CA ASN A 436 -36.86 13.43 13.96
C ASN A 436 -35.73 14.27 14.55
N GLU A 437 -35.75 14.54 15.86
CA GLU A 437 -34.65 15.22 16.56
C GLU A 437 -33.37 14.39 16.55
N LEU A 438 -33.47 13.09 16.83
CA LEU A 438 -32.35 12.17 16.72
C LEU A 438 -31.85 12.08 15.27
N LEU A 439 -32.74 12.05 14.28
CA LEU A 439 -32.34 12.03 12.87
C LEU A 439 -31.64 13.32 12.45
N ALA A 440 -32.14 14.49 12.87
CA ALA A 440 -31.50 15.78 12.62
C ALA A 440 -30.13 15.91 13.31
N ALA A 441 -29.95 15.18 14.40
CA ALA A 441 -28.68 14.99 15.10
C ALA A 441 -27.77 13.92 14.47
N GLY A 442 -28.15 13.34 13.34
CA GLY A 442 -27.38 12.31 12.66
C GLY A 442 -27.48 10.93 13.32
N ILE A 443 -28.62 10.58 13.92
CA ILE A 443 -28.86 9.29 14.58
C ILE A 443 -30.11 8.62 13.98
N VAL A 444 -29.92 7.41 13.43
CA VAL A 444 -30.99 6.62 12.84
C VAL A 444 -31.43 5.53 13.82
N LEU A 445 -32.70 5.56 14.22
CA LEU A 445 -33.30 4.51 15.05
C LEU A 445 -33.78 3.32 14.22
N LYS A 446 -33.48 2.11 14.71
CA LYS A 446 -33.95 0.82 14.19
C LYS A 446 -34.82 0.12 15.24
N ASP A 447 -36.12 0.02 14.96
CA ASP A 447 -37.08 -0.68 15.82
C ASP A 447 -37.09 -2.19 15.49
N SER A 448 -37.04 -3.06 16.50
CA SER A 448 -37.17 -4.51 16.39
C SER A 448 -38.09 -5.08 17.49
N PRO A 449 -38.55 -6.35 17.39
CA PRO A 449 -39.34 -6.98 18.45
C PRO A 449 -38.62 -7.05 19.80
N THR A 450 -37.29 -7.06 19.82
CA THR A 450 -36.45 -7.15 21.02
C THR A 450 -36.03 -5.79 21.58
N GLY A 451 -36.33 -4.67 20.90
CA GLY A 451 -35.98 -3.33 21.35
C GLY A 451 -35.66 -2.36 20.21
N THR A 452 -35.31 -1.12 20.57
CA THR A 452 -34.83 -0.08 19.64
C THR A 452 -33.31 0.01 19.72
N THR A 453 -32.61 -0.18 18.61
CA THR A 453 -31.18 0.11 18.47
C THR A 453 -30.99 1.38 17.65
N TRP A 454 -29.76 1.89 17.58
CA TRP A 454 -29.45 3.08 16.80
C TRP A 454 -28.10 2.96 16.09
N GLU A 455 -27.92 3.75 15.04
CA GLU A 455 -26.64 3.92 14.32
C GLU A 455 -26.48 5.39 13.91
N ALA A 456 -25.25 5.83 13.67
CA ALA A 456 -25.02 7.16 13.13
C ALA A 456 -25.51 7.24 11.66
N ALA A 457 -26.13 8.36 11.30
CA ALA A 457 -26.39 8.78 9.93
C ALA A 457 -25.07 9.27 9.34
N GLN A 458 -24.21 8.32 9.03
CA GLN A 458 -22.88 8.56 8.45
C GLN A 458 -22.94 8.93 6.98
#